data_AF-A0A7C4PS90-F1
#
_entry.id   AF-A0A7C4PS90-F1
#
_cell.length_a   1.000
_cell.length_b   1.000
_cell.length_c   1.000
_cell.angle_alpha   90.00
_cell.angle_beta   90.00
_cell.angle_gamma   90.00
#
_symmetry.space_group_name_H-M   'P 1'
#
loop_
_entity.id
_entity.type
_entity.pdbx_description
1 polymer ?
#
loop_
_entity_poly.entity_id
_entity_poly.type
_entity_poly.pdbx_seq_one_letter_code
_entity_poly.pdbx_strand_id
1 'polypeptide(L)'
;MKVHRVSGLILACACFGWAADALSAPADDELLVLGLRLSDGSLCTVLADKDGVRRAGDGLAIPRADGFWKGVMLDRKEKATRERVFFAAPAGSAASPPPLEAEENCESETAQTVLFVGPDFVAVEESAGGYCEGAAHPYASVGLKTFAIGTEIRPKALSVEAVFGKAALDVFEKTAEKAHGGEAKREEDCLRGAGPEDFGLVRIQGRWALRGALGYAAEVCRGNHEYFTVPFEPPAKVTGQTRLRKPFAALAKEHPGLLDAVVSPSGDILVLLKKTGVEVIAGGKSAGSMEIEGPSAVMTQWALGKSAARWRQEVPQVLVK
;
A
#
# COMPACT_ATOMS: atom_id res chain seq x y z
N MET A 1 -44.06 -17.86 -49.03
CA MET A 1 -43.04 -17.85 -47.96
C MET A 1 -43.15 -16.52 -47.23
N LYS A 2 -43.49 -16.56 -45.93
CA LYS A 2 -43.72 -15.38 -45.08
C LYS A 2 -42.38 -14.82 -44.60
N VAL A 3 -42.17 -13.52 -44.80
CA VAL A 3 -41.02 -12.77 -44.28
C VAL A 3 -41.39 -12.26 -42.88
N HIS A 4 -40.71 -12.74 -41.84
CA HIS A 4 -40.83 -12.20 -40.49
C HIS A 4 -39.84 -11.04 -40.30
N ARG A 5 -40.38 -9.85 -40.00
CA ARG A 5 -39.63 -8.71 -39.46
C ARG A 5 -39.27 -9.01 -38.00
N VAL A 6 -37.99 -8.96 -37.68
CA VAL A 6 -37.50 -8.93 -36.30
C VAL A 6 -37.42 -7.47 -35.88
N SER A 7 -38.20 -7.10 -34.87
CA SER A 7 -38.18 -5.78 -34.23
C SER A 7 -36.90 -5.63 -33.40
N GLY A 8 -36.11 -4.61 -33.72
CA GLY A 8 -34.97 -4.18 -32.91
C GLY A 8 -35.46 -3.50 -31.63
N LEU A 9 -35.09 -4.08 -30.48
CA LEU A 9 -35.27 -3.47 -29.17
C LEU A 9 -34.13 -2.47 -28.97
N ILE A 10 -34.43 -1.17 -29.00
CA ILE A 10 -33.48 -0.12 -28.62
C ILE A 10 -33.42 -0.12 -27.09
N LEU A 11 -32.31 -0.62 -26.54
CA LEU A 11 -32.00 -0.48 -25.12
C LEU A 11 -31.55 0.97 -24.89
N ALA A 12 -32.40 1.77 -24.25
CA ALA A 12 -32.02 3.09 -23.77
C ALA A 12 -31.07 2.92 -22.57
N CYS A 13 -29.79 3.23 -22.76
CA CYS A 13 -28.84 3.41 -21.67
C CYS A 13 -29.22 4.67 -20.89
N ALA A 14 -29.85 4.50 -19.72
CA ALA A 14 -30.00 5.58 -18.77
C ALA A 14 -28.64 5.87 -18.13
N CYS A 15 -27.94 6.89 -18.64
CA CYS A 15 -26.81 7.49 -17.96
C CYS A 15 -27.32 8.25 -16.72
N PHE A 16 -27.32 7.61 -15.56
CA PHE A 16 -27.36 8.33 -14.28
C PHE A 16 -26.00 9.00 -14.07
N GLY A 17 -25.91 10.27 -14.48
CA GLY A 17 -24.82 11.14 -14.08
C GLY A 17 -24.93 11.44 -12.59
N TRP A 18 -24.11 10.79 -11.77
CA TRP A 18 -23.81 11.31 -10.44
C TRP A 18 -22.85 12.49 -10.61
N ALA A 19 -23.41 13.70 -10.52
CA ALA A 19 -22.65 14.90 -10.28
C ALA A 19 -21.90 14.74 -8.95
N ALA A 20 -20.57 14.88 -9.00
CA ALA A 20 -19.69 14.84 -7.85
C ALA A 20 -19.75 16.18 -7.09
N ASP A 21 -20.89 16.46 -6.47
CA ASP A 21 -20.94 17.33 -5.30
C ASP A 21 -20.88 16.42 -4.08
N ALA A 22 -19.65 16.11 -3.65
CA ALA A 22 -19.43 15.46 -2.37
C ALA A 22 -19.89 16.42 -1.27
N LEU A 23 -21.13 16.25 -0.82
CA LEU A 23 -21.61 16.80 0.45
C LEU A 23 -20.59 16.42 1.51
N SER A 24 -19.82 17.40 1.99
CA SER A 24 -18.85 17.19 3.06
C SER A 24 -19.62 16.78 4.31
N ALA A 25 -19.41 15.55 4.78
CA ALA A 25 -19.91 15.16 6.10
C ALA A 25 -19.32 16.12 7.16
N PRO A 26 -20.07 16.44 8.23
CA PRO A 26 -19.50 17.18 9.36
C PRO A 26 -18.25 16.47 9.90
N ALA A 27 -17.28 17.21 10.42
CA ALA A 27 -16.05 16.62 10.98
C ALA A 27 -16.33 15.54 12.06
N ASP A 28 -17.44 15.66 12.78
CA ASP A 28 -17.92 14.69 13.79
C ASP A 28 -18.15 13.28 13.22
N ASP A 29 -18.37 13.21 11.92
CA ASP A 29 -18.74 12.01 11.19
C ASP A 29 -17.57 11.41 10.41
N GLU A 30 -16.34 11.90 10.58
CA GLU A 30 -15.15 11.38 9.91
C GLU A 30 -14.30 10.51 10.85
N LEU A 31 -13.84 9.37 10.35
CA LEU A 31 -12.90 8.49 11.04
C LEU A 31 -11.82 8.04 10.07
N LEU A 32 -10.56 8.25 10.44
CA LEU A 32 -9.42 7.64 9.76
C LEU A 32 -9.08 6.30 10.41
N VAL A 33 -9.05 5.26 9.59
CA VAL A 33 -8.35 4.01 9.88
C VAL A 33 -6.98 4.10 9.23
N LEU A 34 -5.96 4.30 10.06
CA LEU A 34 -4.58 4.49 9.64
C LEU A 34 -3.78 3.24 9.98
N GLY A 35 -3.25 2.58 8.95
CA GLY A 35 -2.29 1.50 9.12
C GLY A 35 -0.88 2.05 9.18
N LEU A 36 -0.13 1.64 10.19
CA LEU A 36 1.25 2.03 10.42
C LEU A 36 2.16 0.81 10.34
N ARG A 37 3.34 1.00 9.74
CA ARG A 37 4.50 0.15 9.92
C ARG A 37 5.44 0.79 10.93
N LEU A 38 5.86 0.04 11.93
CA LEU A 38 6.77 0.48 12.98
C LEU A 38 8.24 0.25 12.59
N SER A 39 9.17 0.76 13.40
CA SER A 39 10.61 0.65 13.17
C SER A 39 11.13 -0.79 13.12
N ASP A 40 10.49 -1.71 13.85
CA ASP A 40 10.79 -3.15 13.85
C ASP A 40 10.15 -3.91 12.67
N GLY A 41 9.40 -3.22 11.81
CA GLY A 41 8.67 -3.78 10.67
C GLY A 41 7.30 -4.35 11.02
N SER A 42 6.90 -4.35 12.29
CA SER A 42 5.56 -4.76 12.70
C SER A 42 4.49 -3.78 12.22
N LEU A 43 3.25 -4.24 12.16
CA LEU A 43 2.11 -3.46 11.69
C LEU A 43 1.15 -3.20 12.84
N CYS A 44 0.56 -2.01 12.87
CA CYS A 44 -0.54 -1.70 13.77
C CYS A 44 -1.58 -0.80 13.11
N THR A 45 -2.80 -0.82 13.67
CA THR A 45 -3.87 0.08 13.24
C THR A 45 -4.11 1.12 14.31
N VAL A 46 -4.26 2.36 13.89
CA VAL A 46 -4.66 3.48 14.73
C VAL A 46 -5.94 4.10 14.18
N LEU A 47 -6.79 4.56 15.09
CA LEU A 47 -8.01 5.29 14.78
C LEU A 47 -7.77 6.76 15.12
N ALA A 48 -8.07 7.64 14.18
CA ALA A 48 -7.98 9.08 14.38
C ALA A 48 -9.27 9.78 13.92
N ASP A 49 -9.78 10.68 14.74
CA ASP A 49 -10.92 11.54 14.43
C ASP A 49 -10.76 12.88 15.15
N LYS A 50 -11.79 13.73 15.14
CA LYS A 50 -11.74 15.05 15.78
C LYS A 50 -11.43 15.02 17.28
N ASP A 51 -11.66 13.87 17.95
CA ASP A 51 -11.50 13.73 19.40
C ASP A 51 -10.09 13.21 19.77
N GLY A 52 -9.26 12.91 18.78
CA GLY A 52 -7.85 12.56 18.96
C GLY A 52 -7.45 11.30 18.20
N VAL A 53 -6.46 10.59 18.74
CA VAL A 53 -5.92 9.35 18.16
C VAL A 53 -5.79 8.27 19.23
N ARG A 54 -6.06 7.03 18.86
CA ARG A 54 -5.83 5.85 19.71
C ARG A 54 -5.37 4.65 18.90
N ARG A 55 -4.53 3.80 19.49
CA ARG A 55 -4.20 2.48 18.93
C ARG A 55 -5.44 1.59 19.00
N ALA A 56 -5.75 0.92 17.89
CA ALA A 56 -6.85 -0.05 17.83
C ALA A 56 -6.38 -1.49 18.09
N GLY A 57 -5.15 -1.82 17.69
CA GLY A 57 -4.56 -3.14 17.90
C GLY A 57 -3.41 -3.43 16.93
N ASP A 58 -2.89 -4.66 17.02
CA ASP A 58 -1.79 -5.14 16.19
C ASP A 58 -2.30 -5.72 14.86
N GLY A 59 -1.53 -5.51 13.81
CA GLY A 59 -1.95 -5.77 12.44
C GLY A 59 -2.76 -4.61 11.82
N LEU A 60 -3.22 -4.84 10.60
CA LEU A 60 -4.00 -3.91 9.79
C LEU A 60 -5.45 -4.33 9.72
N ALA A 61 -6.38 -3.45 10.09
CA ALA A 61 -7.81 -3.62 9.82
C ALA A 61 -8.13 -3.02 8.44
N ILE A 62 -8.12 -3.86 7.42
CA ILE A 62 -8.23 -3.48 6.01
C ILE A 62 -9.72 -3.43 5.63
N PRO A 63 -10.31 -2.26 5.36
CA PRO A 63 -11.69 -2.18 4.93
C PRO A 63 -11.80 -2.60 3.46
N ARG A 64 -12.68 -3.55 3.18
CA ARG A 64 -13.00 -4.02 1.83
C ARG A 64 -14.49 -3.98 1.56
N ALA A 65 -14.86 -4.18 0.30
CA ALA A 65 -16.26 -4.25 -0.12
C ALA A 65 -17.02 -5.42 0.54
N ASP A 66 -16.32 -6.51 0.86
CA ASP A 66 -16.85 -7.72 1.51
C ASP A 66 -16.68 -7.73 3.04
N GLY A 67 -16.21 -6.63 3.63
CA GLY A 67 -16.03 -6.48 5.07
C GLY A 67 -14.60 -6.16 5.46
N PHE A 68 -14.29 -6.28 6.76
CA PHE A 68 -12.93 -6.08 7.23
C PHE A 68 -12.09 -7.34 7.08
N TRP A 69 -10.84 -7.12 6.71
CA TRP A 69 -9.79 -8.13 6.71
C TRP A 69 -8.71 -7.77 7.73
N LYS A 70 -8.08 -8.78 8.34
CA LYS A 70 -6.90 -8.59 9.19
C LYS A 70 -5.65 -8.89 8.37
N GLY A 71 -4.76 -7.91 8.25
CA GLY A 71 -3.43 -8.05 7.65
C GLY A 71 -2.33 -8.10 8.70
N VAL A 72 -1.37 -9.01 8.57
CA VAL A 72 -0.25 -9.19 9.51
C VAL A 72 1.04 -9.52 8.77
N MET A 73 2.18 -9.29 9.43
CA MET A 73 3.45 -9.90 9.02
C MET A 73 3.57 -11.27 9.67
N LEU A 74 3.93 -12.29 8.88
CA LEU A 74 4.20 -13.63 9.35
C LEU A 74 5.69 -13.91 9.27
N ASP A 75 6.28 -14.34 10.38
CA ASP A 75 7.61 -14.94 10.42
C ASP A 75 7.47 -16.46 10.39
N ARG A 76 8.03 -17.09 9.35
CA ARG A 76 7.90 -18.53 9.07
C ARG A 76 9.27 -19.13 8.84
N LYS A 77 9.44 -20.39 9.25
CA LYS A 77 10.65 -21.16 9.01
C LYS A 77 10.29 -22.63 8.80
N GLU A 78 10.84 -23.21 7.75
CA GLU A 78 10.75 -24.64 7.44
C GLU A 78 12.12 -25.08 6.91
N LYS A 79 12.74 -26.07 7.54
CA LYS A 79 14.14 -26.48 7.26
C LYS A 79 15.09 -25.26 7.23
N ALA A 80 15.79 -25.04 6.12
CA ALA A 80 16.70 -23.91 5.89
C ALA A 80 16.01 -22.71 5.20
N THR A 81 14.70 -22.78 4.95
CA THR A 81 13.92 -21.67 4.37
C THR A 81 13.33 -20.79 5.45
N ARG A 82 13.48 -19.47 5.32
CA ARG A 82 12.91 -18.45 6.21
C ARG A 82 12.12 -17.43 5.41
N GLU A 83 10.97 -17.03 5.93
CA GLU A 83 10.15 -16.01 5.29
C GLU A 83 9.56 -15.04 6.29
N ARG A 84 9.68 -13.74 6.01
CA ARG A 84 8.89 -12.68 6.61
C ARG A 84 7.97 -12.10 5.54
N VAL A 85 6.69 -12.44 5.56
CA VAL A 85 5.74 -12.11 4.47
C VAL A 85 4.46 -11.49 5.00
N PHE A 86 3.84 -10.64 4.19
CA PHE A 86 2.51 -10.11 4.50
C PHE A 86 1.44 -11.16 4.19
N PHE A 87 0.49 -11.32 5.10
CA PHE A 87 -0.67 -12.18 4.94
C PHE A 87 -1.92 -11.45 5.38
N ALA A 88 -3.04 -11.68 4.68
CA ALA A 88 -4.33 -11.11 5.06
C ALA A 88 -5.44 -12.14 4.91
N ALA A 89 -6.44 -12.03 5.78
CA ALA A 89 -7.62 -12.88 5.74
C ALA A 89 -8.88 -12.12 6.19
N PRO A 90 -10.09 -12.55 5.79
CA PRO A 90 -11.33 -11.97 6.31
C PRO A 90 -11.36 -12.04 7.84
N ALA A 91 -11.84 -10.98 8.48
CA ALA A 91 -11.94 -10.91 9.93
C ALA A 91 -12.82 -12.05 10.48
N GLY A 92 -12.32 -12.74 11.49
CA GLY A 92 -13.02 -13.88 12.10
C GLY A 92 -12.98 -15.18 11.29
N SER A 93 -12.32 -15.20 10.13
CA SER A 93 -12.06 -16.45 9.41
C SER A 93 -11.00 -17.31 10.12
N ALA A 94 -11.06 -18.62 9.92
CA ALA A 94 -10.03 -19.57 10.35
C ALA A 94 -8.92 -19.75 9.29
N ALA A 95 -8.80 -18.81 8.35
CA ALA A 95 -7.83 -18.91 7.27
C ALA A 95 -6.42 -18.98 7.85
N SER A 96 -5.73 -20.07 7.53
CA SER A 96 -4.34 -20.26 7.88
C SER A 96 -3.49 -19.96 6.65
N PRO A 97 -2.28 -19.40 6.84
CA PRO A 97 -1.35 -19.29 5.73
C PRO A 97 -1.06 -20.69 5.15
N PRO A 98 -0.86 -20.82 3.83
CA PRO A 98 -0.43 -22.07 3.24
C PRO A 98 0.89 -22.56 3.89
N PRO A 99 1.20 -23.86 3.81
CA PRO A 99 2.49 -24.39 4.27
C PRO A 99 3.68 -23.69 3.60
N LEU A 100 4.81 -23.65 4.29
CA LEU A 100 6.04 -23.10 3.72
C LEU A 100 6.71 -24.20 2.92
N GLU A 101 6.81 -24.01 1.61
CA GLU A 101 7.53 -24.94 0.75
C GLU A 101 9.03 -24.67 0.91
N ALA A 102 9.75 -25.69 1.37
CA ALA A 102 11.20 -25.66 1.48
C ALA A 102 11.79 -26.70 0.52
N GLU A 103 12.65 -26.24 -0.38
CA GLU A 103 13.37 -27.11 -1.31
C GLU A 103 14.48 -27.87 -0.57
N GLU A 104 14.67 -29.14 -0.94
CA GLU A 104 15.79 -29.92 -0.42
C GLU A 104 17.12 -29.40 -0.99
N ASN A 105 18.14 -29.30 -0.13
CA ASN A 105 19.47 -28.80 -0.47
C ASN A 105 19.54 -27.31 -0.85
N CYS A 106 18.49 -26.53 -0.55
CA CYS A 106 18.49 -25.08 -0.69
C CYS A 106 18.29 -24.39 0.66
N GLU A 107 19.10 -23.37 0.92
CA GLU A 107 18.86 -22.36 1.95
C GLU A 107 18.28 -21.12 1.27
N SER A 108 17.20 -20.58 1.82
CA SER A 108 16.52 -19.42 1.24
C SER A 108 15.93 -18.51 2.30
N GLU A 109 15.99 -17.21 2.05
CA GLU A 109 15.36 -16.18 2.86
C GLU A 109 14.55 -15.26 1.96
N THR A 110 13.32 -14.95 2.36
CA THR A 110 12.52 -13.89 1.76
C THR A 110 12.01 -12.95 2.84
N ALA A 111 12.13 -11.64 2.63
CA ALA A 111 11.57 -10.64 3.52
C ALA A 111 10.79 -9.59 2.74
N GLN A 112 9.59 -9.29 3.21
CA GLN A 112 8.74 -8.23 2.68
C GLN A 112 8.66 -7.06 3.64
N THR A 113 8.79 -5.86 3.08
CA THR A 113 8.52 -4.61 3.76
C THR A 113 7.27 -3.99 3.15
N VAL A 114 6.18 -3.90 3.92
CA VAL A 114 4.92 -3.33 3.45
C VAL A 114 5.08 -1.82 3.20
N LEU A 115 4.72 -1.37 1.99
CA LEU A 115 4.81 0.02 1.55
C LEU A 115 3.44 0.69 1.42
N PHE A 116 2.44 -0.09 1.01
CA PHE A 116 1.06 0.38 0.84
C PHE A 116 0.09 -0.78 0.99
N VAL A 117 -1.08 -0.53 1.59
CA VAL A 117 -2.22 -1.44 1.66
C VAL A 117 -3.47 -0.63 1.33
N GLY A 118 -4.12 -1.01 0.24
CA GLY A 118 -5.45 -0.54 -0.13
C GLY A 118 -6.51 -1.60 0.14
N PRO A 119 -7.75 -1.39 -0.33
CA PRO A 119 -8.80 -2.40 -0.21
C PRO A 119 -8.46 -3.70 -0.94
N ASP A 120 -7.86 -3.61 -2.14
CA ASP A 120 -7.76 -4.78 -3.03
C ASP A 120 -6.35 -5.28 -3.27
N PHE A 121 -5.32 -4.51 -2.90
CA PHE A 121 -3.93 -4.91 -3.13
C PHE A 121 -2.98 -4.31 -2.09
N VAL A 122 -1.82 -4.95 -1.97
CA VAL A 122 -0.70 -4.57 -1.13
C VAL A 122 0.53 -4.34 -2.02
N ALA A 123 1.28 -3.28 -1.77
CA ALA A 123 2.60 -3.08 -2.36
C ALA A 123 3.67 -3.34 -1.29
N VAL A 124 4.70 -4.09 -1.66
CA VAL A 124 5.83 -4.43 -0.81
C VAL A 124 7.15 -4.14 -1.54
N GLU A 125 8.19 -3.85 -0.76
CA GLU A 125 9.56 -4.11 -1.17
C GLU A 125 9.87 -5.54 -0.72
N GLU A 126 10.28 -6.39 -1.65
CA GLU A 126 10.64 -7.78 -1.38
C GLU A 126 12.13 -7.96 -1.61
N SER A 127 12.82 -8.49 -0.61
CA SER A 127 14.15 -9.05 -0.75
C SER A 127 14.08 -10.57 -0.67
N ALA A 128 14.82 -11.24 -1.54
CA ALA A 128 14.97 -12.69 -1.51
C ALA A 128 16.41 -13.06 -1.81
N GLY A 129 16.91 -14.12 -1.17
CA GLY A 129 18.24 -14.63 -1.42
C GLY A 129 18.41 -16.04 -0.90
N GLY A 130 19.50 -16.69 -1.30
CA GLY A 130 19.74 -18.07 -0.91
C GLY A 130 20.85 -18.73 -1.69
N TYR A 131 21.06 -20.00 -1.40
CA TYR A 131 22.02 -20.86 -2.09
C TYR A 131 21.50 -22.30 -2.13
N CYS A 132 21.64 -22.94 -3.28
CA CYS A 132 21.36 -24.36 -3.44
C CYS A 132 22.67 -25.12 -3.65
N GLU A 133 22.78 -26.31 -3.07
CA GLU A 133 23.95 -27.16 -3.25
C GLU A 133 24.21 -27.43 -4.74
N GLY A 134 25.45 -27.22 -5.18
CA GLY A 134 25.85 -27.38 -6.58
C GLY A 134 25.56 -26.18 -7.48
N ALA A 135 24.91 -25.11 -6.97
CA ALA A 135 24.79 -23.85 -7.71
C ALA A 135 26.16 -23.16 -7.82
N ALA A 136 26.41 -22.48 -8.96
CA ALA A 136 27.66 -21.78 -9.20
C ALA A 136 27.89 -20.59 -8.25
N HIS A 137 26.82 -19.98 -7.74
CA HIS A 137 26.83 -18.85 -6.83
C HIS A 137 25.48 -18.76 -6.09
N PRO A 138 25.40 -18.01 -4.98
CA PRO A 138 24.13 -17.63 -4.35
C PRO A 138 23.24 -16.81 -5.30
N TYR A 139 21.94 -16.75 -5.01
CA TYR A 139 21.02 -15.81 -5.64
C TYR A 139 20.64 -14.71 -4.64
N ALA A 140 20.39 -13.52 -5.16
CA ALA A 140 19.88 -12.38 -4.40
C ALA A 140 19.07 -11.48 -5.33
N SER A 141 17.92 -11.00 -4.85
CA SER A 141 17.04 -10.09 -5.55
C SER A 141 16.38 -9.14 -4.57
N VAL A 142 16.24 -7.88 -4.97
CA VAL A 142 15.41 -6.90 -4.28
C VAL A 142 14.55 -6.21 -5.33
N GLY A 143 13.27 -6.01 -5.03
CA GLY A 143 12.36 -5.35 -5.97
C GLY A 143 11.06 -4.90 -5.33
N LEU A 144 10.33 -4.08 -6.07
CA LEU A 144 8.96 -3.72 -5.71
C LEU A 144 8.00 -4.73 -6.33
N LYS A 145 7.05 -5.20 -5.51
CA LYS A 145 5.97 -6.09 -5.94
C LYS A 145 4.64 -5.57 -5.43
N THR A 146 3.62 -5.70 -6.26
CA THR A 146 2.24 -5.40 -5.88
C THR A 146 1.39 -6.65 -6.05
N PHE A 147 0.66 -7.04 -5.01
CA PHE A 147 -0.12 -8.27 -4.96
C PHE A 147 -1.58 -7.98 -4.67
N ALA A 148 -2.50 -8.74 -5.29
CA ALA A 148 -3.89 -8.73 -4.87
C ALA A 148 -3.98 -9.23 -3.42
N ILE A 149 -4.83 -8.60 -2.60
CA ILE A 149 -5.10 -9.07 -1.24
C ILE A 149 -6.03 -10.28 -1.34
N GLY A 150 -5.56 -11.40 -0.81
CA GLY A 150 -6.29 -12.66 -0.69
C GLY A 150 -5.65 -13.52 0.40
N THR A 151 -6.11 -14.77 0.51
CA THR A 151 -5.58 -15.75 1.46
C THR A 151 -4.36 -16.51 0.93
N GLU A 152 -3.86 -16.15 -0.26
CA GLU A 152 -2.63 -16.69 -0.84
C GLU A 152 -1.41 -15.90 -0.34
N ILE A 153 -0.28 -16.58 -0.14
CA ILE A 153 1.00 -15.92 0.15
C ILE A 153 1.74 -15.72 -1.17
N ARG A 154 2.16 -14.47 -1.42
CA ARG A 154 2.86 -14.07 -2.66
C ARG A 154 2.14 -14.60 -3.92
N PRO A 155 0.86 -14.23 -4.13
CA PRO A 155 0.20 -14.55 -5.40
C PRO A 155 0.97 -13.89 -6.55
N LYS A 156 0.57 -14.17 -7.79
CA LYS A 156 1.17 -13.51 -8.95
C LYS A 156 1.15 -11.99 -8.79
N ALA A 157 2.30 -11.34 -9.02
CA ALA A 157 2.40 -9.89 -9.00
C ALA A 157 1.46 -9.27 -10.05
N LEU A 158 0.80 -8.19 -9.68
CA LEU A 158 -0.02 -7.38 -10.58
C LEU A 158 0.89 -6.50 -11.44
N SER A 159 0.42 -6.14 -12.63
CA SER A 159 1.07 -5.14 -13.46
C SER A 159 0.50 -3.73 -13.19
N VAL A 160 1.26 -2.68 -13.56
CA VAL A 160 0.79 -1.29 -13.50
C VAL A 160 -0.53 -1.13 -14.26
N GLU A 161 -0.66 -1.78 -15.42
CA GLU A 161 -1.89 -1.74 -16.22
C GLU A 161 -3.07 -2.41 -15.50
N ALA A 162 -2.87 -3.54 -14.82
CA ALA A 162 -3.94 -4.21 -14.09
C ALA A 162 -4.51 -3.33 -12.95
N VAL A 163 -3.67 -2.49 -12.33
CA VAL A 163 -4.08 -1.65 -11.20
C VAL A 163 -4.58 -0.27 -11.63
N PHE A 164 -3.89 0.36 -12.60
CA PHE A 164 -4.09 1.77 -12.95
C PHE A 164 -4.48 1.99 -14.42
N GLY A 165 -4.50 0.95 -15.25
CA GLY A 165 -4.83 1.00 -16.68
C GLY A 165 -3.65 1.37 -17.59
N LYS A 166 -3.87 1.24 -18.90
CA LYS A 166 -2.82 1.41 -19.93
C LYS A 166 -2.11 2.76 -19.89
N ALA A 167 -2.85 3.84 -19.63
CA ALA A 167 -2.28 5.19 -19.58
C ALA A 167 -1.21 5.33 -18.47
N ALA A 168 -1.40 4.66 -17.33
CA ALA A 168 -0.40 4.65 -16.26
C ALA A 168 0.83 3.82 -16.65
N LEU A 169 0.61 2.69 -17.34
CA LEU A 169 1.70 1.87 -17.88
C LEU A 169 2.55 2.65 -18.89
N ASP A 170 1.93 3.41 -19.80
CA ASP A 170 2.67 4.23 -20.77
C ASP A 170 3.59 5.26 -20.10
N VAL A 171 3.14 5.86 -19.00
CA VAL A 171 3.96 6.82 -18.22
C VAL A 171 5.05 6.09 -17.45
N PHE A 172 4.74 4.90 -16.90
CA PHE A 172 5.71 4.06 -16.21
C PHE A 172 6.85 3.65 -17.14
N GLU A 173 6.56 3.09 -18.31
CA GLU A 173 7.55 2.59 -19.27
C GLU A 173 8.48 3.70 -19.74
N LYS A 174 7.93 4.86 -20.12
CA LYS A 174 8.74 6.04 -20.50
C LYS A 174 9.64 6.53 -19.37
N THR A 175 9.16 6.46 -18.12
CA THR A 175 9.95 6.86 -16.95
C THR A 175 11.03 5.83 -16.66
N ALA A 176 10.74 4.54 -16.81
CA ALA A 176 11.69 3.45 -16.64
C ALA A 176 12.80 3.51 -17.68
N GLU A 177 12.47 3.73 -18.96
CA GLU A 177 13.45 3.93 -20.04
C GLU A 177 14.39 5.10 -19.75
N LYS A 178 13.84 6.24 -19.31
CA LYS A 178 14.63 7.41 -18.93
C LYS A 178 15.52 7.15 -17.71
N ALA A 179 14.99 6.44 -16.70
CA ALA A 179 15.75 6.07 -15.51
C ALA A 179 16.89 5.08 -15.86
N HIS A 180 16.64 4.17 -16.80
CA HIS A 180 17.61 3.21 -17.30
C HIS A 180 18.73 3.89 -18.13
N GLY A 181 18.38 4.89 -18.94
CA GLY A 181 19.32 5.64 -19.80
C GLY A 181 19.98 6.87 -19.15
N GLY A 182 19.77 7.11 -17.86
CA GLY A 182 20.25 8.29 -17.12
C GLY A 182 21.75 8.29 -16.79
N GLU A 183 22.32 9.50 -16.73
CA GLU A 183 23.75 9.87 -16.67
C GLU A 183 24.71 8.98 -15.85
N ALA A 184 25.44 8.14 -16.57
CA ALA A 184 26.90 7.95 -16.55
C ALA A 184 27.24 6.48 -16.70
N LYS A 185 27.69 6.06 -17.90
CA LYS A 185 28.51 4.84 -18.17
C LYS A 185 28.52 3.82 -17.03
N ARG A 186 27.35 3.26 -16.69
CA ARG A 186 27.29 2.10 -15.82
C ARG A 186 27.86 0.96 -16.66
N GLU A 187 28.46 -0.05 -16.05
CA GLU A 187 28.64 -1.32 -16.76
C GLU A 187 27.25 -1.74 -17.24
N GLU A 188 26.96 -1.47 -18.53
CA GLU A 188 25.66 -1.69 -19.18
C GLU A 188 25.22 -3.15 -19.01
N ASP A 189 26.16 -4.03 -18.70
CA ASP A 189 26.01 -5.46 -18.56
C ASP A 189 25.20 -5.90 -17.32
N CYS A 190 24.99 -5.04 -16.31
CA CYS A 190 24.38 -5.47 -15.03
C CYS A 190 22.97 -4.94 -14.77
N LEU A 191 22.58 -3.84 -15.41
CA LEU A 191 21.29 -3.19 -15.15
C LEU A 191 20.16 -3.89 -15.92
N ARG A 192 19.13 -4.34 -15.20
CA ARG A 192 17.89 -4.86 -15.77
C ARG A 192 16.84 -3.75 -15.76
N GLY A 193 16.23 -3.50 -16.92
CA GLY A 193 15.05 -2.64 -17.02
C GLY A 193 13.90 -3.06 -16.10
N ALA A 194 13.04 -2.11 -15.75
CA ALA A 194 11.84 -2.37 -14.97
C ALA A 194 10.74 -2.97 -15.85
N GLY A 195 10.19 -4.12 -15.45
CA GLY A 195 9.00 -4.67 -16.07
C GLY A 195 7.71 -4.02 -15.54
N PRO A 196 6.55 -4.28 -16.17
CA PRO A 196 5.25 -3.77 -15.73
C PRO A 196 4.84 -4.19 -14.30
N GLU A 197 5.48 -5.23 -13.73
CA GLU A 197 5.22 -5.75 -12.38
C GLU A 197 6.21 -5.20 -11.33
N ASP A 198 7.26 -4.48 -11.75
CA ASP A 198 8.33 -3.99 -10.87
C ASP A 198 7.97 -2.61 -10.28
N PHE A 199 6.80 -2.54 -9.62
CA PHE A 199 6.27 -1.30 -9.05
C PHE A 199 5.63 -1.49 -7.68
N GLY A 200 5.50 -0.36 -6.97
CA GLY A 200 4.71 -0.26 -5.75
C GLY A 200 4.23 1.17 -5.50
N LEU A 201 3.20 1.30 -4.67
CA LEU A 201 2.84 2.59 -4.08
C LEU A 201 3.67 2.83 -2.82
N VAL A 202 4.19 4.04 -2.68
CA VAL A 202 4.94 4.48 -1.50
C VAL A 202 4.40 5.80 -0.98
N ARG A 203 4.59 6.04 0.32
CA ARG A 203 4.25 7.31 0.93
C ARG A 203 5.42 8.29 0.83
N ILE A 204 5.17 9.48 0.28
CA ILE A 204 6.15 10.56 0.16
C ILE A 204 5.46 11.86 0.56
N GLN A 205 5.82 12.40 1.74
CA GLN A 205 5.53 13.79 2.12
C GLN A 205 4.08 14.22 1.87
N GLY A 206 3.12 13.52 2.46
CA GLY A 206 1.70 13.86 2.35
C GLY A 206 0.97 13.23 1.17
N ARG A 207 1.64 12.43 0.32
CA ARG A 207 0.99 11.75 -0.80
C ARG A 207 1.47 10.33 -1.07
N TRP A 208 0.60 9.53 -1.68
CA TRP A 208 0.98 8.28 -2.33
C TRP A 208 1.61 8.59 -3.69
N ALA A 209 2.71 7.91 -3.99
CA ALA A 209 3.41 8.02 -5.26
C ALA A 209 3.63 6.63 -5.84
N LEU A 210 3.47 6.52 -7.15
CA LEU A 210 3.86 5.33 -7.90
C LEU A 210 5.39 5.32 -8.05
N ARG A 211 6.02 4.24 -7.61
CA ARG A 211 7.47 4.01 -7.67
C ARG A 211 7.75 2.76 -8.48
N GLY A 212 8.73 2.83 -9.37
CA GLY A 212 9.27 1.67 -10.07
C GLY A 212 10.67 1.32 -9.58
N ALA A 213 11.08 0.08 -9.84
CA ALA A 213 12.39 -0.43 -9.48
C ALA A 213 13.14 -0.99 -10.71
N LEU A 214 14.38 -0.52 -10.88
CA LEU A 214 15.37 -1.16 -11.75
C LEU A 214 16.13 -2.18 -10.91
N GLY A 215 16.29 -3.40 -11.44
CA GLY A 215 17.03 -4.45 -10.76
C GLY A 215 18.43 -4.61 -11.32
N TYR A 216 19.31 -5.25 -10.57
CA TYR A 216 20.63 -5.67 -11.06
C TYR A 216 20.72 -7.20 -10.99
N ALA A 217 20.90 -7.84 -12.14
CA ALA A 217 20.69 -9.29 -12.27
C ALA A 217 21.96 -10.10 -12.56
N ALA A 218 23.08 -9.45 -12.88
CA ALA A 218 24.32 -10.12 -13.31
C ALA A 218 25.41 -10.10 -12.23
N GLU A 219 26.11 -11.24 -12.11
CA GLU A 219 27.39 -11.39 -11.40
C GLU A 219 27.48 -10.67 -10.05
N VAL A 220 28.42 -9.73 -9.93
CA VAL A 220 28.75 -8.98 -8.70
C VAL A 220 27.68 -7.96 -8.31
N CYS A 221 26.73 -7.65 -9.20
CA CYS A 221 25.71 -6.62 -8.96
C CYS A 221 24.39 -7.18 -8.41
N ARG A 222 24.27 -8.50 -8.24
CA ARG A 222 23.04 -9.13 -7.71
C ARG A 222 22.62 -8.52 -6.38
N GLY A 223 21.30 -8.37 -6.21
CA GLY A 223 20.71 -7.77 -5.01
C GLY A 223 20.72 -6.24 -4.99
N ASN A 224 21.44 -5.57 -5.90
CA ASN A 224 21.33 -4.13 -6.07
C ASN A 224 20.02 -3.77 -6.79
N HIS A 225 19.52 -2.57 -6.52
CA HIS A 225 18.34 -2.02 -7.15
C HIS A 225 18.37 -0.49 -7.11
N GLU A 226 17.62 0.14 -8.01
CA GLU A 226 17.40 1.57 -8.01
C GLU A 226 15.93 1.88 -8.16
N TYR A 227 15.51 2.98 -7.55
CA TYR A 227 14.12 3.40 -7.62
C TYR A 227 13.96 4.68 -8.41
N PHE A 228 12.87 4.75 -9.17
CA PHE A 228 12.42 5.97 -9.82
C PHE A 228 10.96 6.27 -9.44
N THR A 229 10.64 7.56 -9.34
CA THR A 229 9.26 8.00 -9.10
C THR A 229 8.58 8.28 -10.44
N VAL A 230 7.42 7.66 -10.63
CA VAL A 230 6.61 7.85 -11.84
C VAL A 230 5.77 9.12 -11.65
N PRO A 231 5.77 10.05 -12.62
CA PRO A 231 4.96 11.28 -12.57
C PRO A 231 3.48 10.97 -12.87
N PHE A 232 2.89 10.11 -12.04
CA PHE A 232 1.51 9.67 -12.11
C PHE A 232 0.87 9.86 -10.72
N GLU A 233 -0.30 10.48 -10.67
CA GLU A 233 -1.06 10.66 -9.43
C GLU A 233 -2.03 9.48 -9.26
N PRO A 234 -1.80 8.58 -8.28
CA PRO A 234 -2.68 7.43 -8.09
C PRO A 234 -4.11 7.89 -7.75
N PRO A 235 -5.15 7.28 -8.34
CA PRO A 235 -6.54 7.69 -8.08
C PRO A 235 -6.93 7.58 -6.60
N ALA A 236 -7.68 8.55 -6.07
CA ALA A 236 -8.17 8.54 -4.69
C ALA A 236 -9.00 7.30 -4.34
N LYS A 237 -9.75 6.74 -5.31
CA LYS A 237 -10.50 5.49 -5.14
C LYS A 237 -9.62 4.29 -4.78
N VAL A 238 -8.35 4.34 -5.14
CA VAL A 238 -7.36 3.30 -4.84
C VAL A 238 -6.67 3.57 -3.51
N THR A 239 -6.30 4.83 -3.27
CA THR A 239 -5.41 5.20 -2.17
C THR A 239 -6.12 5.67 -0.91
N GLY A 240 -7.42 5.98 -0.98
CA GLY A 240 -8.17 6.64 0.09
C GLY A 240 -7.65 8.04 0.41
N GLN A 241 -6.80 8.62 -0.44
CA GLN A 241 -6.11 9.87 -0.14
C GLN A 241 -6.94 11.11 -0.47
N THR A 242 -6.93 12.05 0.48
CA THR A 242 -7.29 13.45 0.27
C THR A 242 -6.02 14.29 0.09
N ARG A 243 -6.05 15.26 -0.82
CA ARG A 243 -4.93 16.18 -1.05
C ARG A 243 -4.78 17.15 0.12
N LEU A 244 -3.54 17.35 0.60
CA LEU A 244 -3.25 18.35 1.63
C LEU A 244 -3.63 19.76 1.17
N ARG A 245 -4.32 20.51 2.04
CA ARG A 245 -4.68 21.93 1.79
C ARG A 245 -3.46 22.86 1.80
N LYS A 246 -2.49 22.55 2.65
CA LYS A 246 -1.19 23.24 2.72
C LYS A 246 -0.11 22.37 2.08
N PRO A 247 0.85 22.93 1.32
CA PRO A 247 2.01 22.19 0.85
C PRO A 247 2.76 21.55 2.02
N PHE A 248 3.27 20.34 1.84
CA PHE A 248 3.98 19.62 2.90
C PHE A 248 5.15 20.42 3.48
N ALA A 249 5.91 21.15 2.65
CA ALA A 249 7.01 21.98 3.12
C ALA A 249 6.57 23.07 4.11
N ALA A 250 5.37 23.64 3.94
CA ALA A 250 4.81 24.60 4.88
C ALA A 250 4.43 23.92 6.20
N LEU A 251 3.78 22.74 6.13
CA LEU A 251 3.46 21.94 7.32
C LEU A 251 4.72 21.50 8.08
N ALA A 252 5.76 21.07 7.39
CA ALA A 252 7.02 20.64 8.01
C ALA A 252 7.74 21.80 8.71
N LYS A 253 7.57 23.04 8.22
CA LYS A 253 8.06 24.25 8.90
C LYS A 253 7.25 24.57 10.16
N GLU A 254 5.93 24.39 10.10
CA GLU A 254 5.02 24.61 11.24
C GLU A 254 5.17 23.51 12.33
N HIS A 255 5.52 22.30 11.92
CA HIS A 255 5.61 21.13 12.77
C HIS A 255 6.98 20.45 12.64
N PRO A 256 7.98 20.86 13.45
CA PRO A 256 9.30 20.25 13.43
C PRO A 256 9.25 18.73 13.65
N GLY A 257 10.05 17.99 12.88
CA GLY A 257 10.09 16.52 12.96
C GLY A 257 8.95 15.79 12.24
N LEU A 258 8.16 16.51 11.44
CA LEU A 258 7.13 15.93 10.56
C LEU A 258 7.76 14.95 9.56
N LEU A 259 7.27 13.71 9.56
CA LEU A 259 7.59 12.67 8.59
C LEU A 259 6.55 12.64 7.47
N ASP A 260 5.27 12.74 7.84
CA ASP A 260 4.16 12.65 6.91
C ASP A 260 2.90 13.30 7.48
N ALA A 261 1.90 13.57 6.64
CA ALA A 261 0.62 14.13 7.05
C ALA A 261 -0.54 13.55 6.24
N VAL A 262 -1.69 13.36 6.88
CA VAL A 262 -2.94 12.90 6.27
C VAL A 262 -4.04 13.89 6.64
N VAL A 263 -4.90 14.25 5.69
CA VAL A 263 -5.99 15.19 5.91
C VAL A 263 -7.33 14.51 5.65
N SER A 264 -8.37 14.86 6.41
CA SER A 264 -9.72 14.35 6.19
C SER A 264 -10.34 14.88 4.90
N PRO A 265 -11.34 14.18 4.33
CA PRO A 265 -12.12 14.66 3.20
C PRO A 265 -12.72 16.06 3.40
N SER A 266 -13.25 16.37 4.60
CA SER A 266 -13.72 17.73 4.94
C SER A 266 -12.58 18.74 5.06
N GLY A 267 -11.36 18.26 5.33
CA GLY A 267 -10.17 19.06 5.58
C GLY A 267 -10.07 19.67 6.97
N ASP A 268 -10.94 19.25 7.89
CA ASP A 268 -11.02 19.78 9.26
C ASP A 268 -10.16 18.98 10.25
N ILE A 269 -9.74 17.77 9.87
CA ILE A 269 -8.83 16.92 10.65
C ILE A 269 -7.52 16.76 9.89
N LEU A 270 -6.41 17.05 10.56
CA LEU A 270 -5.05 16.83 10.08
C LEU A 270 -4.33 15.89 11.03
N VAL A 271 -3.88 14.76 10.52
CA VAL A 271 -3.09 13.76 11.25
C VAL A 271 -1.63 13.92 10.84
N LEU A 272 -0.76 14.20 11.81
CA LEU A 272 0.66 14.39 11.63
C LEU A 272 1.42 13.17 12.13
N LEU A 273 2.23 12.56 11.28
CA LEU A 273 3.17 11.52 11.67
C LEU A 273 4.53 12.18 11.92
N LYS A 274 5.07 11.99 13.12
CA LYS A 274 6.36 12.52 13.57
C LYS A 274 7.25 11.36 13.97
N LYS A 275 8.55 11.63 14.12
CA LYS A 275 9.55 10.62 14.56
C LYS A 275 9.16 9.89 15.85
N THR A 276 8.45 10.56 16.75
CA THR A 276 8.12 10.05 18.09
C THR A 276 6.63 9.81 18.30
N GLY A 277 5.80 9.95 17.26
CA GLY A 277 4.38 9.62 17.42
C GLY A 277 3.46 10.15 16.33
N VAL A 278 2.17 10.06 16.64
CA VAL A 278 1.07 10.55 15.81
C VAL A 278 0.34 11.63 16.58
N GLU A 279 0.08 12.76 15.95
CA GLU A 279 -0.70 13.87 16.50
C GLU A 279 -1.90 14.16 15.61
N VAL A 280 -3.02 14.50 16.22
CA VAL A 280 -4.23 14.95 15.51
C VAL A 280 -4.48 16.41 15.82
N ILE A 281 -4.69 17.18 14.77
CA ILE A 281 -5.13 18.57 14.82
C ILE A 281 -6.55 18.62 14.26
N ALA A 282 -7.49 19.12 15.05
CA ALA A 282 -8.89 19.33 14.65
C ALA A 282 -9.29 20.77 14.97
N GLY A 283 -9.96 21.44 14.02
CA GLY A 283 -10.37 22.84 14.20
C GLY A 283 -9.20 23.79 14.49
N GLY A 284 -8.00 23.46 13.99
CA GLY A 284 -6.76 24.22 14.19
C GLY A 284 -6.10 24.06 15.56
N LYS A 285 -6.54 23.13 16.40
CA LYS A 285 -5.95 22.83 17.72
C LYS A 285 -5.58 21.36 17.83
N SER A 286 -4.59 21.05 18.68
CA SER A 286 -4.26 19.66 19.00
C SER A 286 -5.46 19.00 19.70
N ALA A 287 -5.98 17.92 19.10
CA ALA A 287 -7.06 17.10 19.64
C ALA A 287 -6.52 15.93 20.46
N GLY A 288 -5.29 15.50 20.18
CA GLY A 288 -4.62 14.45 20.93
C GLY A 288 -3.37 13.94 20.23
N SER A 289 -2.55 13.23 20.98
CA SER A 289 -1.33 12.60 20.47
C SER A 289 -1.10 11.24 21.10
N MET A 290 -0.34 10.41 20.41
CA MET A 290 0.07 9.10 20.88
C MET A 290 1.54 8.89 20.52
N GLU A 291 2.31 8.38 21.47
CA GLU A 291 3.71 8.03 21.25
C GLU A 291 3.83 6.72 20.47
N ILE A 292 4.56 6.77 19.36
CA ILE A 292 4.92 5.63 18.51
C ILE A 292 6.28 5.97 17.90
N GLU A 293 7.24 5.06 18.00
CA GLU A 293 8.57 5.28 17.43
C GLU A 293 8.58 5.04 15.91
N GLY A 294 9.07 6.03 15.16
CA GLY A 294 9.33 5.93 13.72
C GLY A 294 8.15 5.46 12.85
N PRO A 295 6.90 5.90 13.07
CA PRO A 295 5.75 5.40 12.33
C PRO A 295 5.83 5.76 10.84
N SER A 296 5.56 4.78 9.98
CA SER A 296 5.38 4.98 8.54
C SER A 296 3.96 4.62 8.14
N ALA A 297 3.21 5.54 7.53
CA ALA A 297 1.87 5.25 7.01
C ALA A 297 1.95 4.25 5.86
N VAL A 298 1.22 3.14 5.98
CA VAL A 298 1.06 2.12 4.93
C VAL A 298 -0.39 2.00 4.46
N MET A 299 -1.37 2.53 5.21
CA MET A 299 -2.78 2.50 4.81
C MET A 299 -3.50 3.75 5.29
N THR A 300 -4.28 4.40 4.43
CA THR A 300 -5.10 5.57 4.78
C THR A 300 -6.52 5.38 4.28
N GLN A 301 -7.47 5.10 5.18
CA GLN A 301 -8.87 4.84 4.80
C GLN A 301 -9.82 5.68 5.66
N TRP A 302 -10.61 6.52 5.00
CA TRP A 302 -11.61 7.37 5.65
C TRP A 302 -12.99 6.74 5.60
N ALA A 303 -13.66 6.69 6.74
CA ALA A 303 -15.10 6.45 6.80
C ALA A 303 -15.83 7.75 7.14
N LEU A 304 -17.04 7.86 6.60
CA LEU A 304 -17.93 9.02 6.74
C LEU A 304 -19.27 8.61 7.32
N GLY A 305 -19.89 9.47 8.12
CA GLY A 305 -21.24 9.33 8.67
C GLY A 305 -21.45 8.00 9.39
N LYS A 306 -22.48 7.26 8.97
CA LYS A 306 -22.83 5.96 9.56
C LYS A 306 -21.68 4.95 9.48
N SER A 307 -20.85 5.00 8.44
CA SER A 307 -19.69 4.11 8.32
C SER A 307 -18.64 4.43 9.38
N ALA A 308 -18.42 5.70 9.72
CA ALA A 308 -17.48 6.08 10.75
C ALA A 308 -17.92 5.57 12.13
N ALA A 309 -19.20 5.75 12.48
CA ALA A 309 -19.77 5.21 13.72
C ALA A 309 -19.61 3.68 13.80
N ARG A 310 -19.88 2.97 12.70
CA ARG A 310 -19.73 1.51 12.61
C ARG A 310 -18.27 1.07 12.77
N TRP A 311 -17.35 1.70 12.03
CA TRP A 311 -15.92 1.34 12.06
C TRP A 311 -15.25 1.58 13.41
N ARG A 312 -15.68 2.59 14.18
CA ARG A 312 -15.20 2.79 15.56
C ARG A 312 -15.40 1.56 16.45
N GLN A 313 -16.44 0.77 16.18
CA GLN A 313 -16.80 -0.45 16.91
C GLN A 313 -16.18 -1.70 16.30
N GLU A 314 -16.21 -1.83 14.97
CA GLU A 314 -15.74 -3.03 14.26
C GLU A 314 -14.21 -3.16 14.27
N VAL A 315 -13.47 -2.07 14.02
CA VAL A 315 -12.00 -2.13 13.84
C VAL A 315 -11.27 -2.76 15.03
N PRO A 316 -11.55 -2.39 16.30
CA PRO A 316 -10.92 -3.07 17.44
C PRO A 316 -11.22 -4.58 17.47
N GLN A 317 -12.42 -5.00 17.08
CA GLN A 317 -12.82 -6.42 17.09
C GLN A 317 -12.08 -7.24 16.02
N VAL A 318 -11.70 -6.61 14.91
CA VAL A 318 -10.89 -7.24 13.86
C VAL A 318 -9.51 -7.62 14.38
N LEU A 319 -8.94 -6.83 15.29
CA LEU A 319 -7.53 -6.93 15.68
C LEU A 319 -7.27 -7.78 16.92
N VAL A 320 -8.29 -7.99 17.77
CA VAL A 320 -8.19 -8.71 19.07
C VAL A 320 -8.10 -10.25 18.94
N LYS A 321 -8.26 -10.81 17.72
CA LYS A 321 -8.17 -12.26 17.48
C LYS A 321 -6.87 -12.66 16.80
#